data_AF-A0A2V7FM15-F1
#
_entry.id   AF-A0A2V7FM15-F1
#
_cell.length_a   1.000
_cell.length_b   1.000
_cell.length_c   1.000
_cell.angle_alpha   90.00
_cell.angle_beta   90.00
_cell.angle_gamma   90.00
#
_symmetry.space_group_name_H-M   'P 1'
#
loop_
_entity.id
_entity.type
_entity.pdbx_description
1 polymer ?
#
loop_
_entity_poly.entity_id
_entity_poly.type
_entity_poly.pdbx_seq_one_letter_code
_entity_poly.pdbx_strand_id
1 'polypeptide(L)' 'MPGGQQLTELQLAILRVIWDKGEATVQAIWEALHAERGLAQTTVATMLSRLER' A
#
# COMPACT_ATOMS: atom_id res chain seq x y z
N MET A 1 0.12 -7.15 -25.53
CA MET A 1 0.57 -7.56 -24.18
C MET A 1 -0.66 -7.49 -23.26
N PRO A 2 -1.15 -8.60 -22.69
CA PRO A 2 -2.39 -8.57 -21.90
C PRO A 2 -2.16 -7.88 -20.55
N GLY A 3 -2.96 -6.85 -20.27
CA GLY A 3 -3.41 -6.39 -18.95
C GLY A 3 -2.36 -6.16 -17.85
N GLY A 4 -1.41 -5.24 -18.02
CA GLY A 4 -0.68 -4.72 -16.87
C GLY A 4 -1.64 -3.93 -15.98
N GLN A 5 -2.07 -4.50 -14.86
CA GLN A 5 -2.92 -3.81 -13.88
C GLN A 5 -2.21 -2.53 -13.45
N GLN A 6 -2.71 -1.38 -13.90
CA GLN A 6 -2.07 -0.10 -13.65
C GLN A 6 -2.22 0.20 -12.16
N LEU A 7 -1.10 0.15 -11.43
CA LEU A 7 -1.08 0.42 -10.01
C LEU A 7 -1.53 1.87 -9.77
N THR A 8 -2.55 2.03 -8.95
CA THR A 8 -2.99 3.35 -8.49
C THR A 8 -1.90 4.01 -7.65
N GLU A 9 -1.94 5.33 -7.51
CA GLU A 9 -0.98 6.08 -6.68
C GLU A 9 -0.91 5.56 -5.24
N LEU A 10 -2.04 5.09 -4.69
CA LEU A 10 -2.09 4.49 -3.36
C LEU A 10 -1.31 3.16 -3.28
N GLN A 11 -1.47 2.31 -4.29
CA GLN A 11 -0.73 1.05 -4.36
C GLN A 11 0.77 1.28 -4.51
N LEU A 12 1.17 2.27 -5.33
CA LEU A 12 2.56 2.68 -5.47
C LEU A 12 3.14 3.23 -4.16
N ALA A 13 2.35 4.00 -3.41
CA ALA A 13 2.76 4.51 -2.10
C ALA A 13 2.99 3.37 -1.09
N ILE A 14 2.09 2.38 -1.06
CA ILE A 14 2.25 1.17 -0.22
C ILE A 14 3.55 0.44 -0.57
N LEU A 15 3.80 0.19 -1.85
CA LEU A 15 5.02 -0.49 -2.30
C LEU A 15 6.29 0.29 -1.96
N ARG A 16 6.27 1.62 -2.05
CA ARG A 16 7.40 2.46 -1.63
C ARG A 16 7.73 2.29 -0.15
N VAL A 17 6.73 2.26 0.72
CA VAL A 17 6.95 2.06 2.16
C VAL A 17 7.52 0.68 2.44
N ILE A 18 7.05 -0.35 1.70
CA ILE A 18 7.58 -1.71 1.82
C ILE A 18 9.03 -1.77 1.32
N TRP A 19 9.36 -1.15 0.18
CA TRP A 19 10.74 -1.12 -0.33
C TRP A 19 11.70 -0.35 0.56
N ASP A 20 11.25 0.73 1.19
CA ASP A 20 12.05 1.52 2.14
C ASP A 20 12.36 0.73 3.43
N LYS A 21 11.37 0.00 3.94
CA LYS A 21 11.46 -0.70 5.24
C LYS A 21 11.85 -2.17 5.15
N GLY A 22 11.81 -2.76 3.95
CA GLY A 22 12.01 -4.19 3.70
C GLY A 22 10.78 -5.01 4.10
N GLU A 23 10.56 -5.16 5.41
CA GLU A 23 9.39 -5.83 5.98
C GLU A 23 8.60 -4.84 6.84
N ALA A 24 7.32 -4.66 6.52
CA ALA A 24 6.45 -3.76 7.23
C ALA A 24 5.07 -4.40 7.45
N THR A 25 4.52 -4.23 8.66
CA THR A 25 3.17 -4.66 8.96
C THR A 25 2.14 -3.70 8.35
N VAL A 26 0.90 -4.17 8.19
CA VAL A 26 -0.24 -3.32 7.73
C VAL A 26 -0.35 -2.05 8.57
N GLN A 27 -0.14 -2.15 9.88
CA GLN A 27 -0.17 -1.01 10.79
C GLN A 27 0.96 -0.02 10.50
N ALA A 28 2.21 -0.49 10.32
CA ALA A 28 3.34 0.39 10.02
C ALA A 28 3.16 1.12 8.67
N ILE A 29 2.62 0.43 7.67
CA ILE A 29 2.29 1.03 6.36
C ILE A 29 1.17 2.06 6.53
N TRP A 30 0.14 1.74 7.31
CA TRP A 30 -0.94 2.68 7.61
C TRP A 30 -0.44 3.91 8.35
N GLU A 31 0.39 3.79 9.38
CA GLU A 31 0.93 4.95 10.12
C GLU A 31 1.72 5.88 9.19
N ALA A 32 2.56 5.32 8.32
CA ALA A 32 3.30 6.08 7.33
C ALA A 32 2.38 6.83 6.34
N LEU A 33 1.35 6.16 5.82
CA LEU A 33 0.43 6.76 4.84
C LEU A 33 -0.65 7.64 5.47
N HIS A 34 -1.00 7.41 6.74
CA HIS A 34 -2.03 8.16 7.46
C HIS A 34 -1.56 9.58 7.75
N ALA A 35 -0.28 9.76 8.08
CA ALA A 35 0.32 11.07 8.28
C ALA A 35 0.20 11.97 7.04
N GLU A 36 0.32 11.38 5.84
CA GLU A 36 0.29 12.13 4.57
C GLU A 36 -1.11 12.22 3.94
N ARG A 37 -1.95 11.19 4.11
CA ARG A 37 -3.22 11.05 3.34
C ARG A 37 -4.48 10.86 4.19
N GLY A 38 -4.36 10.73 5.51
CA GLY A 38 -5.52 10.58 6.41
C GLY A 38 -6.38 9.34 6.14
N LEU A 39 -5.81 8.29 5.55
CA LEU A 39 -6.55 7.10 5.13
C LEU A 39 -6.93 6.19 6.31
N ALA A 40 -8.00 5.42 6.16
CA ALA A 40 -8.37 4.38 7.12
C ALA A 40 -7.44 3.17 6.99
N GLN A 41 -7.13 2.52 8.12
CA GLN A 41 -6.29 1.32 8.16
C GLN A 41 -6.87 0.17 7.33
N THR A 42 -8.20 0.03 7.32
CA THR A 42 -8.92 -0.98 6.54
C THR A 42 -8.75 -0.80 5.03
N THR A 43 -8.59 0.44 4.56
CA THR A 43 -8.30 0.73 3.15
C THR A 43 -6.93 0.21 2.77
N VAL A 44 -5.91 0.43 3.62
CA VAL A 44 -4.55 -0.08 3.42
C VAL A 44 -4.54 -1.61 3.41
N ALA A 45 -5.21 -2.24 4.37
CA ALA A 45 -5.34 -3.69 4.44
C ALA A 45 -6.00 -4.29 3.18
N THR A 46 -7.10 -3.68 2.72
CA THR A 46 -7.81 -4.14 1.52
C THR A 46 -6.96 -4.01 0.26
N MET A 47 -6.17 -2.94 0.14
CA MET A 47 -5.28 -2.71 -0.99
C MET A 47 -4.10 -3.70 -0.99
N LEU A 48 -3.53 -3.99 0.19
CA LEU A 48 -2.51 -5.03 0.36
C LEU A 48 -3.03 -6.39 -0.09
N SER A 49 -4.20 -6.83 0.40
CA SER A 49 -4.79 -8.11 -0.01
C SER A 49 -5.15 -8.19 -1.50
N ARG A 50 -5.28 -7.06 -2.20
CA ARG A 50 -5.42 -7.01 -3.67
C ARG A 50 -4.08 -7.10 -4.39
N LEU A 51 -2.99 -6.59 -3.80
CA LEU A 51 -1.64 -6.64 -4.36
C LEU A 51 -0.98 -8.01 -4.18
N GLU A 52 -1.38 -8.76 -3.15
CA GLU A 52 -0.91 -10.12 -2.90
C GLU A 52 -1.48 -11.17 -3.88
N ARG A 53 -2.49 -10.80 -4.69
CA ARG A 53 -3.16 -11.72 -5.63
C ARG A 53 -2.66 -11.59 -7.05
#